data_AF-A0A196NVU6-F1
#
_entry.id   AF-A0A196NVU6-F1
#
_cell.length_a   1.000
_cell.length_b   1.000
_cell.length_c   1.000
_cell.angle_alpha   90.00
_cell.angle_beta   90.00
_cell.angle_gamma   90.00
#
_symmetry.space_group_name_H-M   'P 1'
#
loop_
_entity.id
_entity.type
_entity.pdbx_description
1 polymer ?
#
loop_
_entity_poly.entity_id
_entity_poly.type
_entity_poly.pdbx_seq_one_letter_code
_entity_poly.pdbx_strand_id
1 'polypeptide(L)'
;MKAAFVLAALVALSGVIWLAGIGGAASKLLIENAVAQPVDDSHLGAFLSIDNQGAPDRLMAVTSPVAEVTLYSPASADGLPVPTGHSSLALDAAHVSIRQPEIPFAHGALVPLVLTFAKAGDVTVKARMSDPAQAGAAGEVGLFGMGDICVVGGGEPAPEIAIDALPDGDGWQVRITARDFTFSEDLMGLYHVPGTGHGHIYVGGMKLGRLFAPEYHIGPLPAGTHEIRVTLNTNDHRAYVVGDTPVTASTIITVD
;
A
#
# COMPACT_ATOMS: atom_id res chain seq x y z
N MET A 1 -50.59 23.59 -33.31
CA MET A 1 -50.50 22.12 -33.10
C MET A 1 -49.10 21.52 -33.30
N LYS A 2 -48.05 22.26 -33.71
CA LYS A 2 -46.68 21.71 -33.90
C LYS A 2 -45.71 21.89 -32.70
N ALA A 3 -46.00 22.82 -31.79
CA ALA A 3 -45.11 23.10 -30.64
C ALA A 3 -45.25 22.12 -29.47
N ALA A 4 -46.42 21.51 -29.29
CA ALA A 4 -46.68 20.58 -28.17
C ALA A 4 -45.94 19.23 -28.33
N PHE A 5 -45.65 18.81 -29.56
CA PHE A 5 -44.94 17.54 -29.82
C PHE A 5 -43.43 17.62 -29.57
N VAL A 6 -42.81 18.80 -29.72
CA VAL A 6 -41.36 18.98 -29.50
C VAL A 6 -41.02 18.95 -28.00
N LEU A 7 -41.91 19.49 -27.16
CA LEU A 7 -41.71 19.47 -25.70
C LEU A 7 -41.82 18.05 -25.11
N ALA A 8 -42.74 17.23 -25.61
CA ALA A 8 -42.90 15.85 -25.15
C ALA A 8 -41.71 14.95 -25.52
N ALA A 9 -41.10 15.17 -26.69
CA ALA A 9 -39.92 14.41 -27.14
C ALA A 9 -38.66 14.75 -26.32
N LEU A 10 -38.48 16.01 -25.89
CA LEU A 10 -37.36 16.44 -25.06
C LEU A 10 -37.45 15.91 -23.62
N VAL A 11 -38.65 15.88 -23.04
CA VAL A 11 -38.87 15.32 -21.69
C VAL A 11 -38.67 13.79 -21.69
N ALA A 12 -39.10 13.10 -22.75
CA ALA A 12 -38.87 11.67 -22.92
C ALA A 12 -37.36 11.34 -23.07
N LEU A 13 -36.59 12.14 -23.82
CA LEU A 13 -35.13 11.96 -23.92
C LEU A 13 -34.43 12.21 -22.58
N SER A 14 -34.83 13.24 -21.82
CA SER A 14 -34.23 13.49 -20.49
C SER A 14 -34.57 12.41 -19.46
N GLY A 15 -35.77 11.80 -19.55
CA GLY A 15 -36.16 10.69 -18.69
C GLY A 15 -35.38 9.40 -18.98
N VAL A 16 -35.07 9.12 -20.25
CA VAL A 16 -34.25 7.97 -20.65
C VAL A 16 -32.77 8.16 -20.25
N ILE A 17 -32.26 9.40 -20.33
CA ILE A 17 -30.88 9.71 -19.89
C ILE A 17 -30.71 9.57 -18.37
N TRP A 18 -31.75 9.89 -17.59
CA TRP A 18 -31.74 9.68 -16.13
C TRP A 18 -31.92 8.21 -15.72
N LEU A 19 -32.58 7.38 -16.54
CA LEU A 19 -32.74 5.94 -16.28
C LEU A 19 -31.55 5.09 -16.79
N ALA A 20 -30.69 5.64 -17.66
CA ALA A 20 -29.47 4.98 -18.13
C ALA A 20 -28.26 5.21 -17.20
N GLY A 21 -28.39 6.10 -16.21
CA GLY A 21 -27.45 6.24 -15.11
C GLY A 21 -27.63 5.12 -14.10
N ILE A 22 -27.40 3.86 -14.52
CA ILE A 22 -27.11 2.77 -13.59
C ILE A 22 -25.74 3.10 -13.01
N GLY A 23 -25.72 4.02 -12.05
CA GLY A 23 -24.56 4.29 -11.23
C GLY A 23 -24.22 2.98 -10.54
N GLY A 24 -23.15 2.32 -10.99
CA GLY A 24 -22.53 1.27 -10.21
C GLY A 24 -22.31 1.81 -8.80
N ALA A 25 -22.54 0.96 -7.79
CA ALA A 25 -22.27 1.35 -6.41
C ALA A 25 -20.89 2.00 -6.34
N ALA A 26 -20.82 3.23 -5.81
CA ALA A 26 -19.55 3.92 -5.66
C ALA A 26 -18.59 2.99 -4.91
N SER A 27 -17.37 2.81 -5.44
CA SER A 27 -16.37 1.95 -4.81
C SER A 27 -16.15 2.45 -3.39
N LYS A 28 -16.22 1.55 -2.39
CA LYS A 28 -15.86 1.86 -1.00
C LYS A 28 -14.35 1.89 -0.76
N LEU A 29 -13.58 1.90 -1.85
CA LEU A 29 -12.13 2.04 -1.86
C LEU A 29 -11.79 3.51 -2.07
N LEU A 30 -11.17 4.12 -1.07
CA LEU A 30 -10.61 5.45 -1.17
C LEU A 30 -9.11 5.33 -1.44
N ILE A 31 -8.65 5.90 -2.56
CA ILE A 31 -7.24 5.92 -2.94
C ILE A 31 -6.67 7.31 -2.65
N GLU A 32 -5.61 7.37 -1.85
CA GLU A 32 -5.02 8.60 -1.37
C GLU A 32 -3.50 8.64 -1.65
N ASN A 33 -2.92 9.85 -1.58
CA ASN A 33 -1.47 10.06 -1.60
C ASN A 33 -0.73 9.38 -2.77
N ALA A 34 -1.37 9.28 -3.93
CA ALA A 34 -0.76 8.66 -5.10
C ALA A 34 0.40 9.52 -5.63
N VAL A 35 1.61 8.99 -5.53
CA VAL A 35 2.86 9.65 -5.93
C VAL A 35 3.66 8.70 -6.81
N ALA A 36 4.21 9.21 -7.90
CA ALA A 36 5.19 8.52 -8.72
C ALA A 36 6.56 9.17 -8.48
N GLN A 37 7.61 8.38 -8.31
CA GLN A 37 8.97 8.89 -8.14
C GLN A 37 10.00 7.94 -8.76
N PRO A 38 11.16 8.44 -9.21
CA PRO A 38 12.25 7.59 -9.65
C PRO A 38 12.69 6.61 -8.57
N VAL A 39 12.82 5.35 -8.97
CA VAL A 39 13.33 4.24 -8.16
C VAL A 39 14.75 3.92 -8.62
N ASP A 40 14.95 3.85 -9.94
CA ASP A 40 16.25 3.74 -10.57
C ASP A 40 16.24 4.51 -11.90
N ASP A 41 17.32 4.42 -12.69
CA ASP A 41 17.45 5.14 -13.96
C ASP A 41 16.44 4.68 -15.04
N SER A 42 15.76 3.55 -14.83
CA SER A 42 14.90 2.88 -15.79
C SER A 42 13.44 2.73 -15.35
N HIS A 43 13.16 2.85 -14.05
CA HIS A 43 11.84 2.69 -13.48
C HIS A 43 11.46 3.80 -12.49
N LEU A 44 10.18 4.15 -12.52
CA LEU A 44 9.52 4.92 -11.47
C LEU A 44 8.69 3.95 -10.61
N GLY A 45 8.69 4.17 -9.30
CA GLY A 45 7.76 3.55 -8.38
C GLY A 45 6.55 4.46 -8.18
N ALA A 46 5.35 3.90 -8.32
CA ALA A 46 4.11 4.54 -7.90
C ALA A 46 3.60 3.92 -6.59
N PHE A 47 3.41 4.82 -5.62
CA PHE A 47 3.03 4.55 -4.24
C PHE A 47 1.72 5.24 -3.93
N LEU A 48 0.88 4.61 -3.11
CA LEU A 48 -0.45 5.11 -2.75
C LEU A 48 -0.97 4.44 -1.49
N SER A 49 -1.92 5.10 -0.83
CA SER A 49 -2.70 4.54 0.26
C SER A 49 -4.07 4.11 -0.24
N ILE A 50 -4.62 3.06 0.37
CA ILE A 50 -5.95 2.51 0.12
C ILE A 50 -6.65 2.41 1.47
N ASP A 51 -7.75 3.13 1.64
CA ASP A 51 -8.70 2.91 2.74
C ASP A 51 -9.91 2.15 2.20
N ASN A 52 -10.05 0.89 2.59
CA ASN A 52 -11.17 0.04 2.19
C ASN A 52 -12.24 0.03 3.28
N GLN A 53 -13.32 0.78 3.04
CA GLN A 53 -14.47 0.88 3.93
C GLN A 53 -15.56 -0.17 3.64
N GLY A 54 -15.24 -1.13 2.76
CA GLY A 54 -16.14 -2.19 2.32
C GLY A 54 -15.67 -3.58 2.74
N ALA A 55 -16.18 -4.58 2.04
CA ALA A 55 -15.71 -5.95 2.17
C ALA A 55 -14.28 -6.08 1.61
N PRO A 56 -13.50 -7.08 2.07
CA PRO A 56 -12.17 -7.30 1.54
C PRO A 56 -12.18 -7.59 0.04
N ASP A 57 -11.16 -7.11 -0.65
CA ASP A 57 -10.98 -7.20 -2.10
C ASP A 57 -9.55 -7.64 -2.44
N ARG A 58 -9.24 -7.73 -3.73
CA ARG A 58 -7.90 -7.99 -4.23
C ARG A 58 -7.58 -7.07 -5.41
N LEU A 59 -6.39 -6.50 -5.43
CA LEU A 59 -5.86 -5.76 -6.58
C LEU A 59 -5.24 -6.75 -7.58
N MET A 60 -5.85 -6.85 -8.76
CA MET A 60 -5.51 -7.83 -9.80
C MET A 60 -4.49 -7.29 -10.79
N ALA A 61 -4.66 -6.03 -11.18
CA ALA A 61 -3.84 -5.44 -12.23
C ALA A 61 -3.75 -3.93 -12.08
N VAL A 62 -2.75 -3.37 -12.75
CA VAL A 62 -2.60 -1.94 -12.96
C VAL A 62 -2.33 -1.71 -14.43
N THR A 63 -2.95 -0.68 -15.00
CA THR A 63 -2.66 -0.21 -16.36
C THR A 63 -2.49 1.30 -16.39
N SER A 64 -1.84 1.81 -17.42
CA SER A 64 -1.75 3.26 -17.67
C SER A 64 -1.90 3.53 -19.16
N PRO A 65 -2.64 4.58 -19.55
CA PRO A 65 -2.73 4.98 -20.96
C PRO A 65 -1.48 5.71 -21.47
N VAL A 66 -0.55 6.10 -20.59
CA VAL A 66 0.61 6.93 -20.93
C VAL A 66 1.96 6.28 -20.68
N ALA A 67 1.98 5.10 -20.05
CA ALA A 67 3.21 4.39 -19.71
C ALA A 67 2.99 2.88 -19.61
N GLU A 68 4.05 2.12 -19.82
CA GLU A 68 4.07 0.69 -19.50
C GLU A 68 4.21 0.54 -17.97
N VAL A 69 3.29 -0.23 -17.38
CA VAL A 69 3.23 -0.43 -15.93
C VAL A 69 3.11 -1.91 -15.59
N THR A 70 3.68 -2.29 -14.46
CA THR A 70 3.57 -3.63 -13.90
C THR A 70 3.28 -3.52 -12.40
N LEU A 71 2.48 -4.46 -11.87
CA LEU A 71 2.29 -4.59 -10.44
C LEU A 71 3.39 -5.51 -9.90
N TYR A 72 4.32 -4.95 -9.13
CA TYR A 72 5.27 -5.74 -8.38
C TYR A 72 4.59 -6.29 -7.13
N SER A 73 4.50 -7.62 -7.02
CA SER A 73 3.93 -8.33 -5.87
C SER A 73 4.90 -9.43 -5.42
N PRO A 74 5.58 -9.27 -4.27
CA PRO A 74 6.62 -10.22 -3.86
C PRO A 74 6.05 -11.56 -3.34
N ALA A 75 4.78 -11.62 -2.94
CA ALA A 75 4.24 -12.74 -2.17
C ALA A 75 2.80 -13.17 -2.52
N SER A 76 2.19 -12.62 -3.57
CA SER A 76 0.81 -12.97 -3.94
C SER A 76 0.64 -13.22 -5.44
N ALA A 77 0.49 -14.49 -5.81
CA ALA A 77 0.24 -14.94 -7.18
C ALA A 77 -1.23 -14.71 -7.61
N ASP A 78 -2.17 -14.83 -6.68
CA ASP A 78 -3.62 -14.62 -6.90
C ASP A 78 -4.04 -13.14 -6.78
N GLY A 79 -3.05 -12.25 -6.85
CA GLY A 79 -3.19 -10.81 -6.75
C GLY A 79 -3.32 -10.28 -5.32
N LEU A 80 -2.93 -9.02 -5.18
CA LEU A 80 -2.55 -8.42 -3.90
C LEU A 80 -3.77 -8.25 -2.98
N PRO A 81 -3.76 -8.81 -1.76
CA PRO A 81 -4.89 -8.70 -0.84
C PRO A 81 -5.10 -7.26 -0.40
N VAL A 82 -6.35 -6.82 -0.41
CA VAL A 82 -6.79 -5.51 0.07
C VAL A 82 -7.76 -5.78 1.22
N PRO A 83 -7.28 -5.81 2.48
CA PRO A 83 -8.16 -6.01 3.62
C PRO A 83 -9.16 -4.86 3.76
N THR A 84 -10.16 -5.03 4.60
CA THR A 84 -10.93 -3.91 5.14
C THR A 84 -10.01 -3.07 6.05
N GLY A 85 -10.08 -1.74 5.93
CA GLY A 85 -9.19 -0.80 6.62
C GLY A 85 -8.07 -0.26 5.73
N HIS A 86 -7.01 0.25 6.36
CA HIS A 86 -5.90 0.89 5.68
C HIS A 86 -4.89 -0.13 5.12
N SER A 87 -4.44 0.11 3.91
CA SER A 87 -3.32 -0.57 3.26
C SER A 87 -2.61 0.36 2.29
N SER A 88 -1.45 -0.01 1.78
CA SER A 88 -0.65 0.85 0.91
C SER A 88 0.27 0.07 -0.02
N LEU A 89 0.45 0.63 -1.21
CA LEU A 89 1.55 0.31 -2.11
C LEU A 89 2.73 1.20 -1.73
N ALA A 90 3.84 0.58 -1.36
CA ALA A 90 4.99 1.25 -0.76
C ALA A 90 6.31 0.71 -1.30
N LEU A 91 7.37 1.49 -1.12
CA LEU A 91 8.69 1.20 -1.66
C LEU A 91 9.30 -0.09 -1.12
N ASP A 92 9.01 -0.41 0.14
CA ASP A 92 9.42 -1.64 0.84
C ASP A 92 8.36 -2.77 0.75
N ALA A 93 7.38 -2.62 -0.13
CA ALA A 93 6.22 -3.49 -0.28
C ALA A 93 5.91 -3.75 -1.76
N ALA A 94 4.74 -4.34 -2.02
CA ALA A 94 4.15 -4.32 -3.36
C ALA A 94 3.96 -2.87 -3.82
N HIS A 95 4.25 -2.60 -5.09
CA HIS A 95 4.11 -1.28 -5.69
C HIS A 95 3.90 -1.36 -7.19
N VAL A 96 3.49 -0.25 -7.79
CA VAL A 96 3.40 -0.15 -9.24
C VAL A 96 4.76 0.26 -9.77
N SER A 97 5.37 -0.57 -10.61
CA SER A 97 6.58 -0.22 -11.36
C SER A 97 6.18 0.32 -12.73
N ILE A 98 6.63 1.53 -13.02
CA ILE A 98 6.37 2.25 -14.27
C ILE A 98 7.69 2.30 -15.04
N ARG A 99 7.74 1.74 -16.24
CA ARG A 99 8.91 1.89 -17.11
C ARG A 99 9.08 3.37 -17.44
N GLN A 100 10.28 3.90 -17.24
CA GLN A 100 10.56 5.29 -17.55
C GLN A 100 10.36 5.54 -19.06
N PRO A 101 9.45 6.47 -19.46
CA PRO A 101 9.24 6.78 -20.86
C PRO A 101 10.46 7.52 -21.45
N GLU A 102 10.58 7.48 -22.79
CA GLU A 102 11.66 8.19 -23.51
C GLU A 102 11.70 9.69 -23.18
N ILE A 103 10.52 10.29 -22.98
CA ILE A 103 10.37 11.66 -22.49
C ILE A 103 9.93 11.57 -21.02
N PRO A 104 10.82 11.86 -20.06
CA PRO A 104 10.49 11.79 -18.64
C PRO A 104 9.33 12.70 -18.26
N PHE A 105 8.54 12.26 -17.28
CA PHE A 105 7.50 13.10 -16.69
C PHE A 105 8.12 14.28 -15.95
N ALA A 106 7.57 15.48 -16.15
CA ALA A 106 7.97 16.65 -15.39
C ALA A 106 7.53 16.53 -13.92
N HIS A 107 8.26 17.18 -13.01
CA HIS A 107 7.81 17.33 -11.62
C HIS A 107 6.39 17.91 -11.56
N GLY A 108 5.53 17.32 -10.72
CA GLY A 108 4.13 17.71 -10.57
C GLY A 108 3.20 17.19 -11.68
N ALA A 109 3.72 16.55 -12.73
CA ALA A 109 2.89 15.92 -13.73
C ALA A 109 2.01 14.82 -13.12
N LEU A 110 0.83 14.60 -13.70
CA LEU A 110 -0.10 13.58 -13.25
C LEU A 110 -0.02 12.37 -14.17
N VAL A 111 0.39 11.23 -13.62
CA VAL A 111 0.43 9.93 -14.30
C VAL A 111 -0.89 9.20 -14.00
N PRO A 112 -1.81 9.08 -14.98
CA PRO A 112 -3.04 8.31 -14.78
C PRO A 112 -2.74 6.83 -14.67
N LEU A 113 -3.33 6.18 -13.67
CA LEU A 113 -3.29 4.74 -13.43
C LEU A 113 -4.73 4.22 -13.30
N VAL A 114 -4.98 3.03 -13.81
CA VAL A 114 -6.22 2.29 -13.60
C VAL A 114 -5.88 1.04 -12.80
N LEU A 115 -6.41 0.97 -11.58
CA LEU A 115 -6.28 -0.15 -10.66
C LEU A 115 -7.49 -1.05 -10.82
N THR A 116 -7.29 -2.30 -11.24
CA THR A 116 -8.39 -3.26 -11.43
C THR A 116 -8.50 -4.16 -10.20
N PHE A 117 -9.58 -4.00 -9.45
CA PHE A 117 -9.92 -4.81 -8.28
C PHE A 117 -10.90 -5.93 -8.64
N ALA A 118 -10.81 -7.06 -7.94
CA ALA A 118 -11.64 -8.23 -8.23
C ALA A 118 -13.14 -7.99 -8.01
N LYS A 119 -13.52 -7.23 -6.97
CA LYS A 119 -14.93 -6.92 -6.65
C LYS A 119 -15.32 -5.49 -7.00
N ALA A 120 -14.47 -4.51 -6.68
CA ALA A 120 -14.76 -3.10 -6.93
C ALA A 120 -14.61 -2.71 -8.42
N GLY A 121 -13.95 -3.54 -9.24
CA GLY A 121 -13.67 -3.23 -10.63
C GLY A 121 -12.59 -2.17 -10.79
N ASP A 122 -12.69 -1.36 -11.84
CA ASP A 122 -11.67 -0.37 -12.17
C ASP A 122 -11.81 0.91 -11.33
N VAL A 123 -10.73 1.28 -10.66
CA VAL A 123 -10.57 2.54 -9.94
C VAL A 123 -9.45 3.34 -10.59
N THR A 124 -9.78 4.53 -11.08
CA THR A 124 -8.80 5.43 -11.70
C THR A 124 -8.18 6.35 -10.66
N VAL A 125 -6.85 6.44 -10.66
CA VAL A 125 -6.07 7.35 -9.81
C VAL A 125 -5.08 8.13 -10.66
N LYS A 126 -4.66 9.30 -10.18
CA LYS A 126 -3.62 10.12 -10.81
C LYS A 126 -2.45 10.24 -9.84
N ALA A 127 -1.37 9.51 -10.11
CA ALA A 127 -0.15 9.61 -9.32
C ALA A 127 0.60 10.90 -9.70
N ARG A 128 0.93 11.73 -8.70
CA ARG A 128 1.71 12.95 -8.92
C ARG A 128 3.19 12.62 -9.01
N MET A 129 3.86 13.01 -10.09
CA MET A 129 5.30 12.87 -10.27
C MET A 129 6.05 13.76 -9.27
N SER A 130 6.95 13.16 -8.49
CA SER A 130 7.85 13.85 -7.57
C SER A 130 9.30 13.67 -8.01
N ASP A 131 10.09 14.71 -7.81
CA ASP A 131 11.54 14.66 -8.04
C ASP A 131 12.21 14.26 -6.71
N PRO A 132 13.15 13.29 -6.69
CA PRO A 132 13.87 12.91 -5.49
C PRO A 132 14.54 14.10 -4.79
N ALA A 133 15.01 15.10 -5.55
CA ALA A 133 15.71 16.27 -5.02
C ALA A 133 14.78 17.27 -4.28
N GLN A 134 13.45 17.13 -4.43
CA GLN A 134 12.44 17.95 -3.73
C GLN A 134 11.55 17.11 -2.82
N ALA A 135 12.01 15.93 -2.40
CA ALA A 135 11.28 15.09 -1.46
C ALA A 135 10.91 15.89 -0.19
N GLY A 136 9.61 16.17 -0.04
CA GLY A 136 9.03 16.77 1.16
C GLY A 136 8.95 15.74 2.30
N ALA A 137 7.89 15.78 3.09
CA ALA A 137 7.64 14.89 4.24
C ALA A 137 7.42 13.39 3.88
N ALA A 138 8.10 12.86 2.86
CA ALA A 138 8.12 11.45 2.46
C ALA A 138 8.45 10.50 3.64
N GLY A 139 9.16 10.99 4.66
CA GLY A 139 9.35 10.30 5.93
C GLY A 139 8.07 10.05 6.71
N GLU A 140 7.11 10.97 6.69
CA GLU A 140 5.82 10.84 7.39
C GLU A 140 4.93 9.77 6.73
N VAL A 141 5.01 9.62 5.39
CA VAL A 141 4.27 8.60 4.61
C VAL A 141 5.04 7.29 4.37
N GLY A 142 6.25 7.13 4.92
CA GLY A 142 7.00 5.87 4.86
C GLY A 142 7.61 5.56 3.51
N LEU A 143 7.93 6.61 2.74
CA LEU A 143 8.60 6.51 1.45
C LEU A 143 10.13 6.42 1.56
N PHE A 144 10.71 6.33 2.77
CA PHE A 144 12.09 5.86 2.91
C PHE A 144 12.08 4.34 2.87
N GLY A 145 12.48 3.78 1.73
CA GLY A 145 12.53 2.35 1.47
C GLY A 145 13.55 1.96 0.42
N MET A 146 14.52 2.84 0.14
CA MET A 146 15.73 2.45 -0.60
C MET A 146 16.95 2.66 0.27
N GLY A 147 17.60 1.55 0.58
CA GLY A 147 19.06 1.50 0.59
C GLY A 147 19.75 1.52 1.94
N ASP A 148 19.15 2.10 2.98
CA ASP A 148 19.89 2.23 4.24
C ASP A 148 19.55 1.10 5.23
N ILE A 149 20.58 0.33 5.56
CA ILE A 149 20.56 -0.73 6.56
C ILE A 149 21.25 -0.25 7.83
N CYS A 150 20.75 -0.70 8.98
CA CYS A 150 21.42 -0.56 10.25
C CYS A 150 21.94 -1.93 10.67
N VAL A 151 23.21 -2.19 10.41
CA VAL A 151 23.89 -3.40 10.88
C VAL A 151 24.19 -3.24 12.36
N VAL A 152 23.68 -4.16 13.18
CA VAL A 152 23.91 -4.17 14.62
C VAL A 152 25.40 -4.30 14.92
N GLY A 153 25.94 -3.35 15.67
CA GLY A 153 27.34 -3.32 16.08
C GLY A 153 27.67 -4.33 17.18
N GLY A 154 28.95 -4.68 17.31
CA GLY A 154 29.41 -5.55 18.39
C GLY A 154 29.12 -4.94 19.77
N GLY A 155 28.32 -5.64 20.58
CA GLY A 155 27.92 -5.19 21.93
C GLY A 155 26.63 -4.37 21.96
N GLU A 156 25.99 -4.12 20.81
CA GLU A 156 24.65 -3.55 20.73
C GLU A 156 23.58 -4.65 20.91
N PRO A 157 22.35 -4.28 21.34
CA PRO A 157 21.22 -5.21 21.35
C PRO A 157 21.02 -5.80 19.95
N ALA A 158 20.86 -7.12 19.86
CA ALA A 158 20.65 -7.85 18.60
C ALA A 158 19.17 -8.26 18.51
N PRO A 159 18.30 -7.47 17.85
CA PRO A 159 16.87 -7.71 17.89
C PRO A 159 16.48 -9.05 17.28
N GLU A 160 15.56 -9.75 17.95
CA GLU A 160 14.89 -10.93 17.43
C GLU A 160 13.39 -10.68 17.38
N ILE A 161 12.71 -11.29 16.42
CA ILE A 161 11.26 -11.17 16.28
C ILE A 161 10.63 -12.53 15.96
N ALA A 162 9.47 -12.79 16.56
CA ALA A 162 8.54 -13.83 16.18
C ALA A 162 7.12 -13.25 16.14
N ILE A 163 6.25 -13.83 15.31
CA ILE A 163 4.86 -13.41 15.20
C ILE A 163 3.90 -14.59 15.23
N ASP A 164 2.75 -14.37 15.84
CA ASP A 164 1.61 -15.27 15.81
C ASP A 164 0.38 -14.49 15.33
N ALA A 165 -0.47 -15.12 14.53
CA ALA A 165 -1.72 -14.55 14.05
C ALA A 165 -2.87 -15.47 14.44
N LEU A 166 -3.86 -14.92 15.13
CA LEU A 166 -5.04 -15.63 15.60
C LEU A 166 -6.30 -14.98 15.03
N PRO A 167 -7.34 -15.76 14.66
CA PRO A 167 -8.62 -15.19 14.27
C PRO A 167 -9.19 -14.30 15.37
N ASP A 168 -9.72 -13.14 14.98
CA ASP A 168 -10.35 -12.17 15.89
C ASP A 168 -11.57 -11.56 15.19
N GLY A 169 -12.76 -12.08 15.51
CA GLY A 169 -13.98 -11.74 14.79
C GLY A 169 -13.91 -12.17 13.33
N ASP A 170 -14.09 -11.23 12.42
CA ASP A 170 -13.93 -11.39 10.97
C ASP A 170 -12.52 -11.02 10.46
N GLY A 171 -11.64 -10.58 11.36
CA GLY A 171 -10.25 -10.23 11.10
C GLY A 171 -9.26 -11.12 11.85
N TRP A 172 -8.08 -10.56 12.13
CA TRP A 172 -6.95 -11.26 12.74
C TRP A 172 -6.23 -10.37 13.75
N GLN A 173 -5.99 -10.93 14.94
CA GLN A 173 -5.07 -10.34 15.90
C GLN A 173 -3.67 -10.91 15.68
N VAL A 174 -2.72 -10.03 15.34
CA VAL A 174 -1.29 -10.34 15.25
C VAL A 174 -0.64 -9.97 16.57
N ARG A 175 0.12 -10.90 17.13
CA ARG A 175 0.97 -10.69 18.31
C ARG A 175 2.43 -10.80 17.91
N ILE A 176 3.23 -9.85 18.38
CA ILE A 176 4.65 -9.76 18.07
C ILE A 176 5.44 -10.00 19.35
N THR A 177 6.28 -11.03 19.34
CA THR A 177 7.28 -11.27 20.38
C THR A 177 8.61 -10.73 19.89
N ALA A 178 9.04 -9.60 20.45
CA ALA A 178 10.33 -8.98 20.16
C ALA A 178 11.27 -9.12 21.36
N ARG A 179 12.54 -9.44 21.11
CA ARG A 179 13.62 -9.46 22.12
C ARG A 179 14.67 -8.43 21.75
N ASP A 180 15.33 -7.86 22.76
CA ASP A 180 16.37 -6.83 22.58
C ASP A 180 15.91 -5.65 21.71
N PHE A 181 14.60 -5.38 21.74
CA PHE A 181 13.95 -4.37 20.94
C PHE A 181 12.79 -3.71 21.70
N THR A 182 12.71 -2.38 21.59
CA THR A 182 11.64 -1.56 22.15
C THR A 182 10.93 -0.80 21.03
N PHE A 183 9.62 -0.98 20.94
CA PHE A 183 8.79 -0.18 20.05
C PHE A 183 8.68 1.27 20.58
N SER A 184 8.81 2.26 19.70
CA SER A 184 8.78 3.68 20.06
C SER A 184 8.12 4.52 18.96
N GLU A 185 6.96 5.10 19.28
CA GLU A 185 6.32 6.13 18.46
C GLU A 185 7.00 7.50 18.68
N ASP A 186 7.33 7.83 19.93
CA ASP A 186 7.91 9.12 20.33
C ASP A 186 9.23 9.46 19.64
N LEU A 187 10.00 8.43 19.26
CA LEU A 187 11.30 8.60 18.61
C LEU A 187 11.25 8.47 17.09
N MET A 188 10.06 8.27 16.51
CA MET A 188 9.89 8.11 15.06
C MET A 188 10.40 9.36 14.30
N GLY A 189 11.27 9.13 13.32
CA GLY A 189 11.86 10.20 12.50
C GLY A 189 12.99 10.96 13.20
N LEU A 190 13.38 10.55 14.42
CA LEU A 190 14.51 11.11 15.15
C LEU A 190 15.78 10.25 14.94
N TYR A 191 16.80 10.53 15.75
CA TYR A 191 18.07 9.83 15.70
C TYR A 191 17.95 8.35 16.11
N HIS A 192 18.87 7.55 15.59
CA HIS A 192 18.98 6.13 15.92
C HIS A 192 19.29 5.90 17.41
N VAL A 193 18.56 4.98 18.02
CA VAL A 193 18.81 4.44 19.35
C VAL A 193 18.87 2.90 19.21
N PRO A 194 19.99 2.25 19.59
CA PRO A 194 20.14 0.79 19.46
C PRO A 194 19.01 0.03 20.15
N GLY A 195 18.50 -1.02 19.50
CA GLY A 195 17.38 -1.82 20.01
C GLY A 195 16.07 -1.03 20.17
N THR A 196 15.89 0.09 19.47
CA THR A 196 14.66 0.89 19.52
C THR A 196 14.20 1.26 18.11
N GLY A 197 12.89 1.26 17.89
CA GLY A 197 12.34 1.53 16.57
C GLY A 197 10.86 1.22 16.43
N HIS A 198 10.47 0.82 15.23
CA HIS A 198 9.11 0.41 14.91
C HIS A 198 9.13 -0.81 13.99
N GLY A 199 7.99 -1.49 13.86
CA GLY A 199 7.81 -2.55 12.89
C GLY A 199 7.12 -2.04 11.63
N HIS A 200 7.34 -2.68 10.49
CA HIS A 200 6.42 -2.59 9.35
C HIS A 200 5.68 -3.92 9.22
N ILE A 201 4.36 -3.85 9.02
CA ILE A 201 3.52 -5.04 8.84
C ILE A 201 2.95 -5.11 7.43
N TYR A 202 2.96 -6.32 6.87
CA TYR A 202 2.53 -6.62 5.52
C TYR A 202 1.62 -7.85 5.50
N VAL A 203 0.72 -7.92 4.52
CA VAL A 203 -0.07 -9.11 4.20
C VAL A 203 -0.01 -9.40 2.70
N GLY A 204 0.47 -10.57 2.29
CA GLY A 204 0.64 -10.94 0.88
C GLY A 204 1.49 -9.96 0.07
N GLY A 205 2.37 -9.18 0.73
CA GLY A 205 3.17 -8.11 0.13
C GLY A 205 2.55 -6.72 0.18
N MET A 206 1.26 -6.57 0.54
CA MET A 206 0.61 -5.28 0.77
C MET A 206 1.04 -4.72 2.12
N LYS A 207 1.44 -3.44 2.20
CA LYS A 207 1.80 -2.82 3.48
C LYS A 207 0.55 -2.34 4.21
N LEU A 208 0.38 -2.76 5.46
CA LEU A 208 -0.77 -2.35 6.28
C LEU A 208 -0.46 -1.09 7.10
N GLY A 209 0.77 -0.98 7.58
CA GLY A 209 1.22 0.20 8.31
C GLY A 209 2.49 -0.04 9.12
N ARG A 210 2.70 0.86 10.07
CA ARG A 210 3.77 0.78 11.08
C ARG A 210 3.22 0.21 12.39
N LEU A 211 4.09 -0.47 13.12
CA LEU A 211 3.84 -1.03 14.44
C LEU A 211 4.66 -0.26 15.47
N PHE A 212 3.98 0.38 16.42
CA PHE A 212 4.62 1.01 17.59
C PHE A 212 4.29 0.27 18.89
N ALA A 213 3.70 -0.92 18.77
CA ALA A 213 3.31 -1.80 19.86
C ALA A 213 3.46 -3.26 19.41
N PRO A 214 3.55 -4.22 20.37
CA PRO A 214 3.71 -5.65 20.07
C PRO A 214 2.41 -6.33 19.60
N GLU A 215 1.41 -5.57 19.15
CA GLU A 215 0.11 -6.08 18.72
C GLU A 215 -0.40 -5.27 17.52
N TYR A 216 -1.12 -5.93 16.61
CA TYR A 216 -1.78 -5.28 15.48
C TYR A 216 -3.05 -6.04 15.08
N HIS A 217 -4.13 -5.32 14.82
CA HIS A 217 -5.37 -5.90 14.31
C HIS A 217 -5.44 -5.71 12.79
N ILE A 218 -5.54 -6.81 12.04
CA ILE A 218 -5.81 -6.82 10.61
C ILE A 218 -7.31 -7.02 10.45
N GLY A 219 -7.97 -6.12 9.72
CA GLY A 219 -9.38 -6.29 9.38
C GLY A 219 -9.64 -7.51 8.47
N PRO A 220 -10.90 -7.75 8.09
CA PRO A 220 -11.27 -8.80 7.16
C PRO A 220 -10.37 -8.89 5.93
N LEU A 221 -9.99 -10.12 5.57
CA LEU A 221 -9.13 -10.44 4.43
C LEU A 221 -9.92 -11.23 3.37
N PRO A 222 -9.53 -11.14 2.08
CA PRO A 222 -10.18 -11.94 1.05
C PRO A 222 -9.84 -13.43 1.25
N ALA A 223 -10.75 -14.34 0.93
CA ALA A 223 -10.52 -15.79 1.01
C ALA A 223 -9.24 -16.22 0.27
N GLY A 224 -8.48 -17.14 0.85
CA GLY A 224 -7.20 -17.64 0.34
C GLY A 224 -6.10 -17.67 1.40
N THR A 225 -4.89 -18.06 0.96
CA THR A 225 -3.70 -18.11 1.82
C THR A 225 -2.94 -16.79 1.76
N HIS A 226 -2.54 -16.26 2.93
CA HIS A 226 -1.80 -15.02 3.04
C HIS A 226 -0.59 -15.18 3.94
N GLU A 227 0.54 -14.65 3.50
CA GLU A 227 1.69 -14.42 4.37
C GLU A 227 1.53 -13.10 5.10
N ILE A 228 1.51 -13.14 6.44
CA ILE A 228 1.71 -11.96 7.27
C ILE A 228 3.21 -11.87 7.54
N ARG A 229 3.81 -10.72 7.28
CA ARG A 229 5.23 -10.46 7.52
C ARG A 229 5.41 -9.21 8.35
N VAL A 230 6.36 -9.23 9.27
CA VAL A 230 6.79 -8.07 10.05
C VAL A 230 8.29 -7.90 9.95
N THR A 231 8.76 -6.68 9.66
CA THR A 231 10.18 -6.30 9.71
C THR A 231 10.41 -5.30 10.83
N LEU A 232 11.58 -5.30 11.46
CA LEU A 232 11.97 -4.27 12.43
C LEU A 232 12.84 -3.20 11.77
N ASN A 233 12.54 -1.95 12.09
CA ASN A 233 13.17 -0.76 11.52
C ASN A 233 13.60 0.19 12.65
N THR A 234 14.69 0.92 12.45
CA THR A 234 15.18 1.95 13.37
C THR A 234 14.24 3.17 13.39
N ASN A 235 14.43 4.03 14.40
CA ASN A 235 13.77 5.34 14.48
C ASN A 235 13.98 6.21 13.23
N ASP A 236 15.14 6.11 12.59
CA ASP A 236 15.50 6.79 11.33
C ASP A 236 15.17 5.95 10.08
N HIS A 237 14.27 4.96 10.20
CA HIS A 237 13.66 4.17 9.12
C HIS A 237 14.59 3.22 8.35
N ARG A 238 15.76 2.89 8.89
CA ARG A 238 16.66 1.87 8.35
C ARG A 238 16.21 0.48 8.78
N ALA A 239 16.39 -0.52 7.92
CA ALA A 239 16.11 -1.91 8.31
C ALA A 239 17.12 -2.36 9.37
N TYR A 240 16.66 -3.00 10.45
CA TYR A 240 17.57 -3.69 11.37
C TYR A 240 18.14 -4.94 10.71
N VAL A 241 19.47 -5.10 10.78
CA VAL A 241 20.18 -6.27 10.27
C VAL A 241 21.10 -6.81 11.37
N VAL A 242 20.94 -8.08 11.72
CA VAL A 242 21.84 -8.79 12.64
C VAL A 242 22.74 -9.71 11.81
N GLY A 243 24.03 -9.40 11.77
CA GLY A 243 24.95 -10.00 10.80
C GLY A 243 24.56 -9.59 9.38
N ASP A 244 24.17 -10.57 8.55
CA ASP A 244 23.69 -10.36 7.17
C ASP A 244 22.17 -10.58 7.04
N THR A 245 21.46 -10.78 8.15
CA THR A 245 20.04 -11.17 8.16
C THR A 245 19.16 -9.99 8.61
N PRO A 246 18.23 -9.52 7.76
CA PRO A 246 17.22 -8.56 8.18
C PRO A 246 16.36 -9.13 9.31
N VAL A 247 16.08 -8.34 10.34
CA VAL A 247 15.25 -8.78 11.46
C VAL A 247 13.78 -8.80 11.02
N THR A 248 13.32 -9.99 10.64
CA THR A 248 12.01 -10.24 10.00
C THR A 248 11.41 -11.53 10.54
N ALA A 249 10.08 -11.56 10.70
CA ALA A 249 9.31 -12.78 10.94
C ALA A 249 8.10 -12.84 10.01
N SER A 250 7.69 -14.03 9.62
CA SER A 250 6.43 -14.24 8.90
C SER A 250 5.67 -15.47 9.39
N THR A 251 4.37 -15.48 9.13
CA THR A 251 3.47 -16.59 9.39
C THR A 251 2.43 -16.67 8.26
N ILE A 252 1.93 -17.87 8.00
CA ILE A 252 0.92 -18.12 6.98
C ILE A 252 -0.44 -18.29 7.65
N ILE A 253 -1.43 -17.58 7.16
CA ILE A 253 -2.84 -17.74 7.54
C ILE A 253 -3.67 -18.17 6.32
N THR A 254 -4.80 -18.82 6.59
CA THR A 254 -5.78 -19.18 5.57
C THR A 254 -7.14 -18.63 5.98
N VAL A 255 -7.79 -17.96 5.03
CA VAL A 255 -9.16 -17.46 5.16
C VAL A 255 -10.04 -18.28 4.21
N ASP A 256 -11.11 -18.84 4.74
CA ASP A 256 -12.06 -19.67 3.98
C ASP A 256 -13.08 -18.83 3.18
#